data_AF-A0A1G9PLC3-F1
#
_entry.id   AF-A0A1G9PLC3-F1
#
_cell.length_a   1.000
_cell.length_b   1.000
_cell.length_c   1.000
_cell.angle_alpha   90.00
_cell.angle_beta   90.00
_cell.angle_gamma   90.00
#
_symmetry.space_group_name_H-M   'P 1'
#
loop_
_entity.id
_entity.type
_entity.pdbx_description
1 polymer ?
#
loop_
_entity_poly.entity_id
_entity_poly.type
_entity_poly.pdbx_seq_one_letter_code
_entity_poly.pdbx_strand_id
1 'polypeptide(L)'
;MLVDYEDSKGIEGLIEEMLRCVDMGDKAVKMKIGKLLVKEDLKRIEVVRKAIGPDVKLMIDANNAYTPSDAIEMARGSEEYDVYWFGELVHPDDLPGLKRVAQKSNVRIATGENEYTAYGFRELLINDTVDVINPDAHYCGGITEWKKIADLARVINVQVAPHGSQQLHCHLLASISNGLILEYYPPNTNPILGGQMFQEFIPYENGFVSPPDRPGLGFELNRDFMKQYLISHIS
;
A
#
# COMPACT_ATOMS: atom_id res chain seq x y z
N MET A 1 5.56 -3.22 -4.92
CA MET A 1 5.24 -4.49 -4.26
C MET A 1 5.11 -4.32 -2.75
N LEU A 2 4.20 -5.05 -2.11
CA LEU A 2 4.17 -5.22 -0.64
C LEU A 2 4.95 -6.48 -0.24
N VAL A 3 5.77 -6.35 0.80
CA VAL A 3 6.47 -7.47 1.43
C VAL A 3 5.89 -7.70 2.83
N ASP A 4 5.27 -8.85 3.02
CA ASP A 4 4.75 -9.26 4.32
C ASP A 4 5.86 -9.53 5.33
N TYR A 5 5.63 -9.12 6.57
CA TYR A 5 6.55 -9.39 7.66
C TYR A 5 6.28 -10.78 8.24
N GLU A 6 7.29 -11.66 8.16
CA GLU A 6 7.30 -12.95 8.84
C GLU A 6 8.48 -13.02 9.82
N ASP A 7 8.19 -13.27 11.11
CA ASP A 7 9.21 -13.37 12.18
C ASP A 7 10.32 -14.37 11.86
N SER A 8 9.98 -15.43 11.12
CA SER A 8 10.89 -16.53 10.75
C SER A 8 11.98 -16.11 9.77
N LYS A 9 11.79 -15.02 9.00
CA LYS A 9 12.70 -14.62 7.91
C LYS A 9 13.89 -13.78 8.40
N GLY A 10 13.74 -13.08 9.54
CA GLY A 10 14.76 -12.16 10.04
C GLY A 10 15.14 -11.04 9.06
N ILE A 11 16.29 -10.39 9.29
CA ILE A 11 16.79 -9.30 8.44
C ILE A 11 17.24 -9.81 7.07
N GLU A 12 17.89 -10.97 7.01
CA GLU A 12 18.42 -11.54 5.76
C GLU A 12 17.30 -11.89 4.80
N GLY A 13 16.26 -12.61 5.27
CA GLY A 13 15.11 -12.95 4.44
C GLY A 13 14.32 -11.70 4.00
N LEU A 14 14.26 -10.66 4.83
CA LEU A 14 13.69 -9.37 4.43
C LEU A 14 14.47 -8.73 3.27
N ILE A 15 15.80 -8.73 3.33
CA ILE A 15 16.65 -8.19 2.28
C ILE A 15 16.49 -8.99 0.98
N GLU A 16 16.54 -10.33 1.07
CA GLU A 16 16.34 -11.21 -0.08
C GLU A 16 15.00 -10.97 -0.76
N GLU A 17 13.94 -10.78 0.03
CA GLU A 17 12.62 -10.50 -0.50
C GLU A 17 12.55 -9.15 -1.21
N MET A 18 13.15 -8.09 -0.65
CA MET A 18 13.22 -6.78 -1.29
C MET A 18 14.02 -6.83 -2.60
N LEU A 19 15.18 -7.48 -2.59
CA LEU A 19 16.02 -7.64 -3.78
C LEU A 19 15.31 -8.43 -4.87
N ARG A 20 14.57 -9.47 -4.52
CA ARG A 20 13.75 -10.22 -5.48
C ARG A 20 12.72 -9.31 -6.19
N CYS A 21 12.11 -8.35 -5.48
CA CYS A 21 11.23 -7.36 -6.11
C CYS A 21 11.98 -6.53 -7.16
N VAL A 22 13.16 -6.04 -6.78
CA VAL A 22 14.00 -5.19 -7.63
C VAL A 22 14.49 -5.97 -8.86
N ASP A 23 14.89 -7.23 -8.67
CA ASP A 23 15.30 -8.14 -9.75
C ASP A 23 14.15 -8.46 -10.72
N MET A 24 12.91 -8.47 -10.22
CA MET A 24 11.71 -8.57 -11.06
C MET A 24 11.44 -7.28 -11.87
N GLY A 25 12.12 -6.18 -11.56
CA GLY A 25 12.01 -4.90 -12.28
C GLY A 25 11.29 -3.79 -11.51
N ASP A 26 10.88 -4.04 -10.25
CA ASP A 26 10.12 -3.08 -9.47
C ASP A 26 10.92 -1.81 -9.20
N LYS A 27 10.27 -0.67 -9.39
CA LYS A 27 10.82 0.66 -9.08
C LYS A 27 10.47 1.14 -7.67
N ALA A 28 9.66 0.37 -6.96
CA ALA A 28 9.20 0.70 -5.62
C ALA A 28 8.86 -0.55 -4.81
N VAL A 29 9.31 -0.56 -3.55
CA VAL A 29 9.06 -1.64 -2.59
C VAL A 29 8.48 -1.06 -1.30
N LYS A 30 7.54 -1.79 -0.68
CA LYS A 30 6.92 -1.42 0.60
C LYS A 30 7.21 -2.50 1.64
N MET A 31 7.83 -2.10 2.75
CA MET A 31 8.16 -2.99 3.87
C MET A 31 7.27 -2.73 5.08
N LYS A 32 6.88 -3.81 5.77
CA LYS A 32 6.13 -3.71 7.03
C LYS A 32 7.04 -3.40 8.23
N ILE A 33 6.58 -2.51 9.08
CA ILE A 33 7.14 -2.10 10.38
C ILE A 33 6.03 -2.09 11.44
N GLY A 34 6.29 -1.58 12.65
CA GLY A 34 5.24 -1.37 13.67
C GLY A 34 5.13 -2.48 14.71
N LYS A 35 5.75 -3.64 14.47
CA LYS A 35 5.76 -4.76 15.42
C LYS A 35 6.93 -4.71 16.42
N LEU A 36 8.04 -4.10 16.02
CA LEU A 36 9.25 -3.99 16.85
C LEU A 36 9.34 -2.61 17.49
N LEU A 37 10.35 -2.42 18.34
CA LEU A 37 10.66 -1.06 18.82
C LEU A 37 11.08 -0.18 17.65
N VAL A 38 10.79 1.13 17.72
CA VAL A 38 11.13 2.10 16.67
C VAL A 38 12.60 1.99 16.24
N LYS A 39 13.52 1.88 17.20
CA LYS A 39 14.97 1.70 16.92
C LYS A 39 15.30 0.44 16.12
N GLU A 40 14.54 -0.64 16.30
CA GLU A 40 14.77 -1.92 15.62
C GLU A 40 14.21 -1.86 14.20
N ASP A 41 13.03 -1.26 14.02
CA ASP A 41 12.47 -0.99 12.70
C ASP A 41 13.33 -0.01 11.89
N LEU A 42 13.89 1.02 12.51
CA LEU A 42 14.87 1.92 11.88
C LEU A 42 16.11 1.15 11.40
N LYS A 43 16.59 0.17 12.18
CA LYS A 43 17.71 -0.67 11.76
C LYS A 43 17.35 -1.52 10.54
N ARG A 44 16.10 -2.02 10.46
CA ARG A 44 15.60 -2.77 9.31
C ARG A 44 15.48 -1.87 8.07
N ILE A 45 15.03 -0.63 8.23
CA ILE A 45 14.97 0.37 7.15
C ILE A 45 16.37 0.66 6.60
N GLU A 46 17.36 0.88 7.49
CA GLU A 46 18.75 1.13 7.10
C GLU A 46 19.31 0.01 6.21
N VAL A 47 19.17 -1.25 6.65
CA VAL A 47 19.73 -2.39 5.92
C VAL A 47 19.00 -2.66 4.60
N VAL A 48 17.68 -2.47 4.56
CA VAL A 48 16.89 -2.58 3.31
C VAL A 48 17.30 -1.49 2.33
N ARG A 49 17.37 -0.23 2.77
CA ARG A 49 17.82 0.90 1.92
C ARG A 49 19.21 0.65 1.34
N LYS A 50 20.15 0.15 2.15
CA LYS A 50 21.50 -0.21 1.66
C LYS A 50 21.47 -1.30 0.59
N ALA A 51 20.58 -2.28 0.72
CA ALA A 51 20.47 -3.40 -0.21
C ALA A 51 19.84 -3.01 -1.55
N ILE A 52 18.70 -2.31 -1.53
CA ILE A 52 17.95 -1.97 -2.76
C ILE A 52 18.55 -0.79 -3.54
N GLY A 53 19.50 -0.06 -2.93
CA GLY A 53 20.14 1.11 -3.51
C GLY A 53 19.29 2.39 -3.43
N PRO A 54 19.80 3.52 -3.95
CA PRO A 54 19.14 4.82 -3.83
C PRO A 54 17.99 5.04 -4.82
N ASP A 55 17.99 4.34 -5.96
CA ASP A 55 17.05 4.63 -7.06
C ASP A 55 15.67 3.97 -6.92
N VAL A 56 15.54 3.01 -6.00
CA VAL A 56 14.27 2.31 -5.71
C VAL A 56 13.51 3.10 -4.64
N LYS A 57 12.24 3.41 -4.88
CA LYS A 57 11.39 4.03 -3.86
C LYS A 57 11.16 3.04 -2.72
N LEU A 58 11.53 3.42 -1.50
CA LEU A 58 11.27 2.64 -0.29
C LEU A 58 10.07 3.22 0.44
N MET A 59 9.03 2.43 0.61
CA MET A 59 7.88 2.77 1.45
C MET A 59 7.90 1.92 2.72
N ILE A 60 7.46 2.50 3.83
CA ILE A 60 7.29 1.79 5.10
C ILE A 60 5.82 1.84 5.51
N ASP A 61 5.33 0.82 6.20
CA ASP A 61 3.92 0.67 6.52
C ASP A 61 3.78 0.02 7.91
N ALA A 62 3.16 0.73 8.86
CA ALA A 62 3.07 0.30 10.25
C ALA A 62 1.76 -0.40 10.61
N ASN A 63 0.81 -0.53 9.67
CA ASN A 63 -0.52 -1.11 9.93
C ASN A 63 -1.17 -0.62 11.23
N ASN A 64 -1.12 0.70 11.44
CA ASN A 64 -1.74 1.43 12.53
C ASN A 64 -1.20 1.09 13.93
N ALA A 65 0.02 0.55 14.01
CA ALA A 65 0.58 0.01 15.24
C ALA A 65 1.17 1.07 16.19
N TYR A 66 1.47 2.28 15.73
CA TYR A 66 2.19 3.26 16.55
C TYR A 66 1.27 4.21 17.29
N THR A 67 1.74 4.67 18.45
CA THR A 67 1.23 5.90 19.05
C THR A 67 1.71 7.12 18.23
N PRO A 68 1.07 8.29 18.33
CA PRO A 68 1.57 9.49 17.66
C PRO A 68 3.01 9.86 18.05
N SER A 69 3.45 9.53 19.27
CA SER A 69 4.83 9.78 19.70
C SER A 69 5.82 8.87 18.99
N ASP A 70 5.52 7.57 18.91
CA ASP A 70 6.38 6.59 18.23
C ASP A 70 6.43 6.86 16.72
N ALA A 71 5.29 7.24 16.12
CA ALA A 71 5.22 7.61 14.71
C ALA A 71 6.07 8.85 14.40
N ILE A 72 6.12 9.85 15.29
CA ILE A 72 7.01 11.02 15.13
C ILE A 72 8.49 10.61 15.24
N GLU A 73 8.82 9.71 16.18
CA GLU A 73 10.19 9.19 16.32
C GLU A 73 10.61 8.43 15.05
N MET A 74 9.75 7.55 14.55
CA MET A 74 9.96 6.80 13.32
C MET A 74 10.11 7.71 12.10
N ALA A 75 9.22 8.70 11.94
CA ALA A 75 9.28 9.66 10.83
C ALA A 75 10.64 10.38 10.80
N ARG A 76 11.10 10.90 11.96
CA ARG A 76 12.39 11.59 12.06
C ARG A 76 13.58 10.67 11.78
N GLY A 77 13.57 9.48 12.35
CA GLY A 77 14.65 8.52 12.17
C GLY A 77 14.74 7.97 10.75
N SER A 78 13.65 8.01 9.98
CA SER A 78 13.60 7.48 8.62
C SER A 78 13.97 8.49 7.53
N GLU A 79 14.10 9.78 7.86
CA GLU A 79 14.47 10.85 6.92
C GLU A 79 15.81 10.59 6.22
N GLU A 80 16.81 10.09 6.94
CA GLU A 80 18.15 9.82 6.38
C GLU A 80 18.18 8.66 5.37
N TYR A 81 17.12 7.84 5.34
CA TYR A 81 17.02 6.67 4.46
C TYR A 81 16.18 6.93 3.21
N ASP A 82 15.82 8.19 2.92
CA ASP A 82 15.01 8.58 1.77
C ASP A 82 13.74 7.72 1.64
N VAL A 83 13.01 7.60 2.74
CA VAL A 83 11.72 6.89 2.74
C VAL A 83 10.73 7.72 1.93
N TYR A 84 10.16 7.10 0.89
CA TYR A 84 9.26 7.74 -0.06
C TYR A 84 7.93 8.12 0.60
N TRP A 85 7.34 7.20 1.39
CA TRP A 85 6.23 7.48 2.29
C TRP A 85 6.23 6.57 3.52
N PHE A 86 5.52 7.00 4.54
CA PHE A 86 5.18 6.27 5.75
C PHE A 86 3.65 6.02 5.77
N GLY A 87 3.28 4.75 5.68
CA GLY A 87 1.91 4.25 5.57
C GLY A 87 1.30 3.84 6.90
N GLU A 88 -0.02 4.03 7.06
CA GLU A 88 -0.85 3.47 8.14
C GLU A 88 -0.16 3.57 9.51
N LEU A 89 0.07 4.80 9.97
CA LEU A 89 1.00 5.07 11.07
C LEU A 89 0.37 4.81 12.45
N VAL A 90 -0.76 5.48 12.68
CA VAL A 90 -1.50 5.51 13.96
C VAL A 90 -2.86 4.89 13.77
N HIS A 91 -3.58 4.64 14.86
CA HIS A 91 -4.96 4.14 14.78
C HIS A 91 -5.82 4.99 13.83
N PRO A 92 -6.61 4.38 12.91
CA PRO A 92 -7.35 5.12 11.88
C PRO A 92 -8.31 6.16 12.47
N ASP A 93 -8.98 5.83 13.57
CA ASP A 93 -9.87 6.77 14.28
C ASP A 93 -9.15 7.91 15.02
N ASP A 94 -7.82 7.90 15.16
CA ASP A 94 -7.05 8.94 15.85
C ASP A 94 -6.62 10.06 14.89
N LEU A 95 -7.60 10.72 14.26
CA LEU A 95 -7.34 11.88 13.40
C LEU A 95 -6.56 13.01 14.12
N PRO A 96 -6.82 13.34 15.40
CA PRO A 96 -5.99 14.31 16.13
C PRO A 96 -4.52 13.86 16.26
N GLY A 97 -4.29 12.58 16.53
CA GLY A 97 -2.97 11.97 16.57
C GLY A 97 -2.28 12.02 15.21
N LEU A 98 -2.98 11.63 14.13
CA LEU A 98 -2.47 11.71 12.77
C LEU A 98 -2.06 13.14 12.40
N LYS A 99 -2.91 14.13 12.71
CA LYS A 99 -2.60 15.55 12.49
C LYS A 99 -1.35 16.00 13.24
N ARG A 100 -1.17 15.54 14.48
CA ARG A 100 0.04 15.82 15.27
C ARG A 100 1.30 15.22 14.63
N VAL A 101 1.20 14.05 14.00
CA VAL A 101 2.31 13.41 13.28
C VAL A 101 2.60 14.17 11.99
N ALA A 102 1.59 14.47 11.18
CA ALA A 102 1.71 15.20 9.91
C ALA A 102 2.44 16.53 10.05
N GLN A 103 2.12 17.31 11.09
CA GLN A 103 2.79 18.59 11.38
C GLN A 103 4.27 18.47 11.78
N LYS A 104 4.78 17.26 12.00
CA LYS A 104 6.13 16.99 12.53
C LYS A 104 6.93 16.02 11.68
N SER A 105 6.35 15.49 10.61
CA SER A 105 6.99 14.54 9.71
C SER A 105 7.57 15.30 8.51
N ASN A 106 8.81 15.02 8.14
CA ASN A 106 9.34 15.39 6.82
C ASN A 106 9.21 14.24 5.79
N VAL A 107 8.73 13.08 6.23
CA VAL A 107 8.41 11.93 5.37
C VAL A 107 6.93 12.02 4.97
N ARG A 108 6.62 11.73 3.70
CA ARG A 108 5.25 11.76 3.21
C ARG A 108 4.36 10.79 3.98
N ILE A 109 3.13 11.18 4.28
CA ILE A 109 2.14 10.34 4.93
C ILE A 109 1.20 9.74 3.88
N ALA A 110 1.01 8.43 3.96
CA ALA A 110 0.02 7.69 3.19
C ALA A 110 -0.98 6.99 4.10
N THR A 111 -2.27 7.30 4.00
CA THR A 111 -3.30 6.55 4.77
C THR A 111 -4.69 6.68 4.18
N GLY A 112 -5.60 5.80 4.63
CA GLY A 112 -6.97 5.70 4.15
C GLY A 112 -7.45 4.30 3.77
N GLU A 113 -6.63 3.24 3.82
CA GLU A 113 -7.14 1.88 3.50
C GLU A 113 -8.22 1.40 4.48
N ASN A 114 -8.20 1.96 5.69
CA ASN A 114 -9.19 1.74 6.74
C ASN A 114 -10.28 2.84 6.82
N GLU A 115 -10.29 3.79 5.87
CA GLU A 115 -11.30 4.84 5.80
C GLU A 115 -12.47 4.47 4.90
N TYR A 116 -13.65 4.93 5.31
CA TYR A 116 -14.91 4.58 4.64
C TYR A 116 -15.58 5.83 4.08
N THR A 117 -16.06 5.72 2.83
CA THR A 117 -16.81 6.75 2.11
C THR A 117 -16.06 8.06 1.88
N ALA A 118 -16.53 8.88 0.95
CA ALA A 118 -15.99 10.21 0.69
C ALA A 118 -16.00 11.14 1.92
N TYR A 119 -16.81 10.85 2.94
CA TYR A 119 -16.87 11.63 4.18
C TYR A 119 -15.62 11.45 5.05
N GLY A 120 -15.15 10.22 5.26
CA GLY A 120 -13.92 9.96 6.03
C GLY A 120 -12.70 10.54 5.32
N PHE A 121 -12.57 10.27 4.01
CA PHE A 121 -11.50 10.83 3.20
C PHE A 121 -11.55 12.37 3.15
N ARG A 122 -12.72 12.99 3.12
CA ARG A 122 -12.81 14.46 3.22
C ARG A 122 -12.12 14.96 4.48
N GLU A 123 -12.31 14.31 5.63
CA GLU A 123 -11.68 14.74 6.88
C GLU A 123 -10.16 14.65 6.82
N LEU A 124 -9.59 13.58 6.27
CA LEU A 124 -8.14 13.47 6.02
C LEU A 124 -7.63 14.62 5.12
N LEU A 125 -8.34 14.86 4.03
CA LEU A 125 -7.96 15.82 2.99
C LEU A 125 -8.04 17.28 3.47
N ILE A 126 -9.12 17.68 4.16
CA ILE A 126 -9.30 19.07 4.62
C ILE A 126 -8.45 19.42 5.84
N ASN A 127 -7.99 18.43 6.60
CA ASN A 127 -7.14 18.65 7.76
C ASN A 127 -5.64 18.67 7.42
N ASP A 128 -5.29 18.51 6.15
CA ASP A 128 -3.91 18.52 5.66
C ASP A 128 -3.04 17.47 6.37
N THR A 129 -3.59 16.25 6.52
CA THR A 129 -2.94 15.18 7.27
C THR A 129 -2.25 14.13 6.40
N VAL A 130 -2.39 14.22 5.07
CA VAL A 130 -1.96 13.18 4.13
C VAL A 130 -1.34 13.80 2.88
N ASP A 131 -0.29 13.17 2.36
CA ASP A 131 0.29 13.48 1.05
C ASP A 131 -0.26 12.55 -0.05
N VAL A 132 -0.62 11.32 0.36
CA VAL A 132 -1.16 10.27 -0.49
C VAL A 132 -2.32 9.61 0.24
N ILE A 133 -3.40 9.30 -0.47
CA ILE A 133 -4.46 8.44 0.05
C ILE A 133 -4.45 7.07 -0.63
N ASN A 134 -4.74 6.01 0.13
CA ASN A 134 -4.78 4.62 -0.33
C ASN A 134 -6.18 3.97 -0.20
N PRO A 135 -7.26 4.57 -0.76
CA PRO A 135 -8.59 3.98 -0.70
C PRO A 135 -8.63 2.60 -1.36
N ASP A 136 -9.17 1.62 -0.64
CA ASP A 136 -9.51 0.31 -1.19
C ASP A 136 -11.00 0.30 -1.60
N ALA A 137 -11.28 0.00 -2.86
CA ALA A 137 -12.65 0.01 -3.38
C ALA A 137 -13.48 -1.15 -2.82
N HIS A 138 -12.87 -2.20 -2.27
CA HIS A 138 -13.57 -3.27 -1.56
C HIS A 138 -14.11 -2.81 -0.20
N TYR A 139 -13.47 -1.80 0.41
CA TYR A 139 -13.83 -1.33 1.75
C TYR A 139 -14.58 0.00 1.71
N CYS A 140 -14.13 0.97 0.91
CA CYS A 140 -14.60 2.35 1.00
C CYS A 140 -16.01 2.60 0.43
N GLY A 141 -16.69 1.56 -0.09
CA GLY A 141 -18.04 1.67 -0.66
C GLY A 141 -18.14 1.39 -2.17
N GLY A 142 -17.17 0.67 -2.75
CA GLY A 142 -17.19 0.28 -4.16
C GLY A 142 -16.62 1.32 -5.12
N ILE A 143 -16.62 0.98 -6.41
CA ILE A 143 -16.05 1.79 -7.50
C ILE A 143 -16.62 3.22 -7.52
N THR A 144 -17.93 3.37 -7.36
CA THR A 144 -18.60 4.67 -7.38
C THR A 144 -18.09 5.58 -6.27
N GLU A 145 -17.95 5.05 -5.07
CA GLU A 145 -17.49 5.83 -3.91
C GLU A 145 -16.00 6.12 -4.01
N TRP A 146 -15.20 5.13 -4.43
CA TRP A 146 -13.78 5.29 -4.72
C TRP A 146 -13.53 6.43 -5.73
N LYS A 147 -14.33 6.52 -6.80
CA LYS A 147 -14.19 7.58 -7.80
C LYS A 147 -14.47 8.97 -7.22
N LYS A 148 -15.47 9.11 -6.34
CA LYS A 148 -15.72 10.37 -5.62
C LYS A 148 -14.52 10.75 -4.74
N ILE A 149 -13.96 9.79 -4.01
CA ILE A 149 -12.77 9.99 -3.17
C ILE A 149 -11.58 10.46 -4.02
N ALA A 150 -11.32 9.80 -5.15
CA ALA A 150 -10.23 10.17 -6.05
C ALA A 150 -10.41 11.58 -6.63
N ASP A 151 -11.65 11.96 -6.99
CA ASP A 151 -11.96 13.30 -7.48
C ASP A 151 -11.84 14.37 -6.39
N LEU A 152 -12.18 14.07 -5.13
CA LEU A 152 -11.92 14.96 -3.99
C LEU A 152 -10.42 15.20 -3.80
N ALA A 153 -9.62 14.12 -3.78
CA ALA A 153 -8.17 14.23 -3.65
C ALA A 153 -7.54 15.05 -4.79
N ARG A 154 -8.05 14.87 -6.02
CA ARG A 154 -7.60 15.63 -7.19
C ARG A 154 -7.79 17.14 -7.04
N VAL A 155 -8.89 17.57 -6.44
CA VAL A 155 -9.19 19.01 -6.24
C VAL A 155 -8.19 19.68 -5.29
N ILE A 156 -7.62 18.92 -4.36
CA ILE A 156 -6.64 19.45 -3.39
C ILE A 156 -5.19 18.99 -3.66
N ASN A 157 -4.92 18.46 -4.86
CA ASN A 157 -3.59 18.01 -5.30
C ASN A 157 -2.98 16.85 -4.49
N VAL A 158 -3.83 16.00 -3.90
CA VAL A 158 -3.41 14.76 -3.23
C VAL A 158 -3.45 13.60 -4.22
N GLN A 159 -2.40 12.77 -4.19
CA GLN A 159 -2.28 11.62 -5.08
C GLN A 159 -2.98 10.38 -4.50
N VAL A 160 -3.36 9.45 -5.37
CA VAL A 160 -4.07 8.22 -5.00
C VAL A 160 -3.20 7.01 -5.30
N ALA A 161 -2.95 6.18 -4.29
CA ALA A 161 -2.23 4.91 -4.39
C ALA A 161 -3.05 3.82 -3.66
N PRO A 162 -4.06 3.22 -4.32
CA PRO A 162 -5.02 2.34 -3.67
C PRO A 162 -4.36 1.13 -3.02
N HIS A 163 -4.88 0.76 -1.85
CA HIS A 163 -4.54 -0.48 -1.16
C HIS A 163 -5.21 -1.68 -1.83
N GLY A 164 -4.52 -2.83 -1.83
CA GLY A 164 -5.15 -4.13 -2.03
C GLY A 164 -5.11 -4.65 -3.47
N SER A 165 -6.27 -5.05 -3.98
CA SER A 165 -6.39 -5.89 -5.19
C SER A 165 -5.98 -5.16 -6.47
N GLN A 166 -4.83 -5.60 -7.00
CA GLN A 166 -4.29 -5.16 -8.29
C GLN A 166 -5.31 -5.28 -9.43
N GLN A 167 -6.14 -6.33 -9.44
CA GLN A 167 -7.10 -6.66 -10.50
C GLN A 167 -8.22 -5.62 -10.63
N LEU A 168 -8.65 -5.03 -9.52
CA LEU A 168 -9.63 -3.95 -9.55
C LEU A 168 -8.94 -2.61 -9.77
N HIS A 169 -7.89 -2.35 -9.00
CA HIS A 169 -7.33 -1.02 -8.89
C HIS A 169 -6.46 -0.60 -10.08
N CYS A 170 -5.98 -1.52 -10.90
CA CYS A 170 -5.30 -1.15 -12.16
C CYS A 170 -6.21 -0.36 -13.10
N HIS A 171 -7.49 -0.74 -13.20
CA HIS A 171 -8.51 -0.02 -13.97
C HIS A 171 -8.80 1.35 -13.35
N LEU A 172 -8.97 1.39 -12.03
CA LEU A 172 -9.32 2.62 -11.32
C LEU A 172 -8.22 3.66 -11.40
N LEU A 173 -6.96 3.27 -11.18
CA LEU A 173 -5.81 4.16 -11.35
C LEU A 173 -5.65 4.66 -12.78
N ALA A 174 -5.79 3.78 -13.78
CA ALA A 174 -5.69 4.17 -15.18
C ALA A 174 -6.78 5.18 -15.61
N SER A 175 -7.89 5.25 -14.86
CA SER A 175 -9.02 6.15 -15.15
C SER A 175 -8.89 7.56 -14.55
N ILE A 176 -7.85 7.83 -13.75
CA ILE A 176 -7.66 9.12 -13.05
C ILE A 176 -6.31 9.75 -13.37
N SER A 177 -6.24 11.08 -13.30
CA SER A 177 -5.01 11.83 -13.58
C SER A 177 -4.10 12.01 -12.36
N ASN A 178 -4.60 11.76 -11.15
CA ASN A 178 -3.86 11.87 -9.89
C ASN A 178 -3.51 10.50 -9.29
N GLY A 179 -3.52 9.44 -10.09
CA GLY A 179 -3.00 8.13 -9.69
C GLY A 179 -1.48 8.17 -9.52
N LEU A 180 -0.95 7.48 -8.51
CA LEU A 180 0.47 7.47 -8.19
C LEU A 180 1.14 6.12 -8.49
N ILE A 181 0.74 5.09 -7.76
CA ILE A 181 1.32 3.75 -7.88
C ILE A 181 0.28 2.72 -7.47
N LEU A 182 0.33 1.56 -8.13
CA LEU A 182 -0.52 0.43 -7.82
C LEU A 182 0.18 -0.47 -6.80
N GLU A 183 -0.53 -0.85 -5.74
CA GLU A 183 -0.10 -1.95 -4.89
C GLU A 183 -0.32 -3.29 -5.60
N TYR A 184 0.64 -4.20 -5.47
CA TYR A 184 0.48 -5.56 -5.95
C TYR A 184 1.18 -6.55 -5.04
N TYR A 185 0.61 -7.75 -5.00
CA TYR A 185 1.11 -8.92 -4.29
C TYR A 185 1.65 -9.89 -5.33
N PRO A 186 2.92 -10.31 -5.24
CA PRO A 186 3.44 -11.31 -6.14
C PRO A 186 2.74 -12.66 -5.98
N PRO A 187 2.82 -13.53 -7.01
CA PRO A 187 2.22 -14.86 -6.98
C PRO A 187 2.64 -15.74 -5.79
N ASN A 188 3.79 -15.45 -5.15
CA ASN A 188 4.33 -16.22 -4.04
C ASN A 188 3.95 -15.69 -2.65
N THR A 189 3.21 -14.57 -2.52
CA THR A 189 2.76 -14.09 -1.20
C THR A 189 1.73 -15.04 -0.58
N ASN A 190 0.62 -15.28 -1.28
CA ASN A 190 -0.36 -16.31 -0.96
C ASN A 190 -1.13 -16.63 -2.25
N PRO A 191 -1.58 -17.89 -2.46
CA PRO A 191 -2.36 -18.27 -3.64
C PRO A 191 -3.52 -17.32 -4.00
N ILE A 192 -4.27 -16.81 -3.01
CA ILE A 192 -5.42 -15.94 -3.22
C ILE A 192 -4.96 -14.52 -3.59
N LEU A 193 -4.15 -13.89 -2.74
CA LEU A 193 -3.68 -12.50 -2.92
C LEU A 193 -2.76 -12.36 -4.13
N GLY A 194 -1.95 -13.38 -4.39
CA GLY A 194 -1.03 -13.45 -5.51
C GLY A 194 -1.71 -13.64 -6.87
N GLY A 195 -3.04 -13.79 -6.91
CA GLY A 195 -3.83 -13.75 -8.15
C GLY A 195 -4.29 -15.10 -8.71
N GLN A 196 -4.07 -16.23 -8.02
CA GLN A 196 -4.45 -17.56 -8.54
C GLN A 196 -5.98 -17.77 -8.61
N MET A 197 -6.78 -16.85 -8.05
CA MET A 197 -8.23 -16.79 -8.27
C MET A 197 -8.62 -16.46 -9.71
N PHE A 198 -7.68 -15.97 -10.53
CA PHE A 198 -7.90 -15.63 -11.93
C PHE A 198 -7.08 -16.55 -12.84
N GLN A 199 -7.55 -16.76 -14.07
CA GLN A 199 -6.85 -17.55 -15.09
C GLN A 199 -5.59 -16.85 -15.59
N GLU A 200 -5.57 -15.52 -15.53
CA GLU A 200 -4.50 -14.69 -16.07
C GLU A 200 -3.98 -13.76 -14.98
N PHE A 201 -2.66 -13.57 -14.96
CA PHE A 201 -2.03 -12.49 -14.21
C PHE A 201 -2.03 -11.21 -15.06
N ILE A 202 -2.05 -10.06 -14.40
CA ILE A 202 -1.89 -8.78 -15.10
C ILE A 202 -0.50 -8.75 -15.75
N PRO A 203 -0.39 -8.42 -17.06
CA PRO A 203 0.91 -8.25 -17.70
C PRO A 203 1.75 -7.23 -16.95
N TYR A 204 2.95 -7.65 -16.58
CA TYR A 204 3.95 -6.83 -15.90
C TYR A 204 5.13 -6.66 -16.84
N GLU A 205 5.50 -5.41 -17.12
CA GLU A 205 6.62 -5.07 -17.98
C GLU A 205 7.38 -3.86 -17.41
N ASN A 206 8.66 -4.07 -17.06
CA ASN A 206 9.57 -3.01 -16.60
C ASN A 206 9.06 -2.15 -15.42
N GLY A 207 8.35 -2.74 -14.47
CA GLY A 207 7.78 -2.01 -13.33
C GLY A 207 6.41 -1.38 -13.59
N PHE A 208 5.82 -1.64 -14.76
CA PHE A 208 4.52 -1.14 -15.16
C PHE A 208 3.53 -2.27 -15.41
N VAL A 209 2.26 -1.95 -15.21
CA VAL A 209 1.13 -2.85 -15.44
C VAL A 209 0.02 -2.09 -16.13
N SER A 210 -0.74 -2.77 -16.99
CA SER A 210 -1.87 -2.19 -17.71
C SER A 210 -3.14 -3.00 -17.49
N PRO A 211 -4.31 -2.36 -17.37
CA PRO A 211 -5.57 -3.09 -17.37
C PRO A 211 -5.76 -3.85 -18.69
N PRO A 212 -6.42 -5.02 -18.69
CA PRO A 212 -6.71 -5.77 -19.91
C PRO A 212 -7.58 -4.98 -20.90
N ASP A 213 -7.30 -5.11 -22.20
CA ASP A 213 -8.11 -4.53 -23.29
C ASP A 213 -9.33 -5.42 -23.62
N ARG A 214 -10.16 -5.67 -22.60
CA ARG A 214 -11.41 -6.45 -22.69
C ARG A 214 -12.50 -5.80 -21.83
N PRO A 215 -13.80 -5.94 -22.17
CA PRO A 215 -14.88 -5.36 -21.39
C PRO A 215 -14.91 -5.80 -19.92
N GLY A 216 -15.38 -4.90 -19.05
CA GLY A 216 -15.45 -5.15 -17.60
C GLY A 216 -14.07 -5.13 -16.94
N LEU A 217 -13.87 -5.97 -15.91
CA LEU A 217 -12.53 -6.13 -15.31
C LEU A 217 -11.57 -6.88 -16.24
N GLY A 218 -12.10 -7.64 -17.22
CA GLY A 218 -11.27 -8.33 -18.19
C GLY A 218 -10.41 -9.46 -17.59
N PHE A 219 -10.83 -10.08 -16.49
CA PHE A 219 -10.21 -11.29 -15.93
C PHE A 219 -11.22 -12.44 -15.85
N GLU A 220 -10.78 -13.64 -16.20
CA GLU A 220 -11.57 -14.85 -16.00
C GLU A 220 -11.25 -15.50 -14.64
N LEU A 221 -12.28 -15.95 -13.92
CA LEU A 221 -12.08 -16.64 -12.64
C LEU A 221 -11.56 -18.07 -12.86
N ASN A 222 -10.54 -18.45 -12.08
CA ASN A 222 -10.06 -19.81 -11.99
C ASN A 222 -10.99 -20.64 -11.10
N ARG A 223 -12.10 -21.11 -11.69
CA ARG A 223 -13.13 -21.88 -10.98
C ARG A 223 -12.60 -23.18 -10.39
N ASP A 224 -11.63 -23.82 -11.04
CA ASP A 224 -11.06 -25.07 -10.53
C ASP A 224 -10.21 -24.82 -9.29
N PHE A 225 -9.40 -23.77 -9.28
CA PHE A 225 -8.71 -23.31 -8.08
C PHE A 225 -9.69 -22.90 -6.97
N MET A 226 -10.74 -22.15 -7.28
CA MET A 226 -11.67 -21.67 -6.25
C MET A 226 -12.48 -22.81 -5.61
N LYS A 227 -12.80 -23.89 -6.33
CA LYS A 227 -13.61 -25.02 -5.82
C LYS A 227 -13.07 -25.60 -4.51
N GLN A 228 -11.76 -25.63 -4.32
CA GLN A 228 -11.14 -26.19 -3.11
C GLN A 228 -11.30 -25.30 -1.86
N TYR A 229 -11.71 -24.03 -2.05
CA TYR A 229 -11.91 -23.04 -0.98
C TYR A 229 -13.38 -22.64 -0.80
N LEU A 230 -14.31 -23.24 -1.56
CA LEU A 230 -15.74 -22.95 -1.42
C LEU A 230 -16.25 -23.46 -0.09
N ILE A 231 -16.93 -22.59 0.65
CA ILE A 231 -17.64 -22.93 1.88
C ILE A 231 -19.15 -22.88 1.61
N SER A 232 -19.90 -23.84 2.14
CA SER A 232 -21.35 -23.99 1.87
C SER A 232 -22.24 -23.06 2.69
N HIS A 233 -21.66 -22.36 3.67
CA HIS A 233 -22.38 -21.46 4.57
C HIS A 233 -21.59 -20.17 4.74
N ILE A 234 -22.26 -19.04 4.49
CA ILE A 234 -21.83 -17.72 4.96
C ILE A 234 -22.62 -17.52 6.25
N SER A 235 -21.96 -17.70 7.40
CA SER A 235 -22.54 -17.49 8.73
C SER A 235 -22.69 -16.01 9.04
#